data_AF-A0A3D3JU35-F1
#
_entry.id   AF-A0A3D3JU35-F1
#
_cell.length_a   1.000
_cell.length_b   1.000
_cell.length_c   1.000
_cell.angle_alpha   90.00
_cell.angle_beta   90.00
_cell.angle_gamma   90.00
#
_symmetry.space_group_name_H-M   'P 1'
#
loop_
_entity.id
_entity.type
_entity.pdbx_description
1 polymer ?
#
loop_
_entity_poly.entity_id
_entity_poly.type
_entity_poly.pdbx_seq_one_letter_code
_entity_poly.pdbx_strand_id
1 'polypeptide(L)'
;LQAEPPPPIERVEIRDDRIFVNGKPFFPIGIDHAAHWHYSLPEAGAQGFNMVTTHGLKEIPESYRYDIDEAYANGMYSVVLLTNSVWTNMETVERIILACRDAPGLLAWGLEHEPNLLTGPRPATPDIEPPYRMPPATFKPLYEMIRRLDPHHPIHVELAYGNLNDHQRYTVVTDIHNDMIRPVPNHPLAFVARYSDNVVEGAGGKPSWMEVQMMALGGRNPTMAEVRCMTYMAIAHGIDGIIYKAFHYGQWWVTDSPGYWAQWADLTSELHLLTPYLVAAQVGGTQTEIIEGSKEPGALGYTALHVSLRQTEAGYFLIAVNGFNEPVTARFTVPVPESGLTPQAAVRLENRLIDVKGGVIEDAFEPYGVHLYELFEAGSIDRETIDWPRWQRRPRR
;
A
#
# COMPACT_ATOMS: atom_id res chain seq x y z
N LEU A 1 18.50 15.78 6.35
CA LEU A 1 19.03 15.06 5.17
C LEU A 1 17.96 15.20 4.11
N GLN A 2 18.26 15.78 2.95
CA GLN A 2 17.28 15.88 1.86
C GLN A 2 17.36 14.57 1.05
N ALA A 3 16.23 13.93 0.77
CA ALA A 3 16.19 12.76 -0.08
C ALA A 3 16.55 13.15 -1.53
N GLU A 4 17.23 12.26 -2.23
CA GLU A 4 17.58 12.50 -3.64
C GLU A 4 16.33 12.39 -4.52
N PRO A 5 16.15 13.29 -5.50
CA PRO A 5 15.04 13.18 -6.45
C PRO A 5 15.05 11.83 -7.18
N PRO A 6 13.89 11.19 -7.38
CA PRO A 6 13.80 10.01 -8.22
C PRO A 6 14.07 10.39 -9.69
N PRO A 7 14.24 9.42 -10.60
CA PRO A 7 14.31 9.73 -12.03
C PRO A 7 13.05 10.49 -12.50
N PRO A 8 13.16 11.46 -13.44
CA PRO A 8 11.98 12.10 -14.02
C PRO A 8 11.03 11.06 -14.64
N ILE A 9 9.72 11.22 -14.44
CA ILE A 9 8.73 10.37 -15.08
C ILE A 9 8.66 10.72 -16.57
N GLU A 10 9.07 9.77 -17.40
CA GLU A 10 8.87 9.81 -18.85
C GLU A 10 7.57 9.08 -19.23
N ARG A 11 7.22 8.05 -18.46
CA ARG A 11 6.02 7.25 -18.69
C ARG A 11 5.59 6.49 -17.45
N VAL A 12 4.28 6.45 -17.22
CA VAL A 12 3.62 5.53 -16.30
C VAL A 12 2.82 4.51 -17.12
N GLU A 13 3.01 3.23 -16.84
CA GLU A 13 2.30 2.13 -17.49
C GLU A 13 1.60 1.27 -16.44
N ILE A 14 0.43 0.75 -16.80
CA ILE A 14 -0.22 -0.32 -16.04
C ILE A 14 0.03 -1.62 -16.80
N ARG A 15 0.61 -2.61 -16.12
CA ARG A 15 0.78 -3.97 -16.64
C ARG A 15 0.17 -4.91 -15.62
N ASP A 16 -0.83 -5.66 -16.06
CA ASP A 16 -1.70 -6.43 -15.16
C ASP A 16 -2.29 -5.52 -14.06
N ASP A 17 -2.11 -5.90 -12.81
CA ASP A 17 -2.57 -5.21 -11.60
C ASP A 17 -1.55 -4.21 -11.05
N ARG A 18 -0.50 -3.81 -11.78
CA ARG A 18 0.58 -2.99 -11.20
C ARG A 18 0.98 -1.80 -12.03
N ILE A 19 1.49 -0.78 -11.35
CA ILE A 19 2.10 0.38 -11.99
C ILE A 19 3.59 0.19 -12.23
N PHE A 20 4.04 0.68 -13.38
CA PHE A 20 5.44 0.73 -13.79
C PHE A 20 5.80 2.17 -14.09
N VAL A 21 6.88 2.65 -13.50
CA VAL A 21 7.46 3.98 -13.77
C VAL A 21 8.73 3.79 -14.56
N ASN A 22 8.80 4.39 -15.74
CA ASN A 22 9.95 4.28 -16.66
C ASN A 22 10.35 2.81 -16.93
N GLY A 23 9.34 1.95 -17.10
CA GLY A 23 9.51 0.53 -17.40
C GLY A 23 9.91 -0.36 -16.22
N LYS A 24 10.10 0.19 -15.02
CA LYS A 24 10.39 -0.54 -13.79
C LYS A 24 9.14 -0.67 -12.92
N PRO A 25 8.89 -1.83 -12.28
CA PRO A 25 7.77 -1.95 -11.35
C PRO A 25 7.98 -0.95 -10.21
N PHE A 26 6.90 -0.30 -9.80
CA PHE A 26 6.91 0.71 -8.75
C PHE A 26 5.90 0.32 -7.67
N PHE A 27 6.36 0.21 -6.43
CA PHE A 27 5.51 0.01 -5.26
C PHE A 27 5.37 1.33 -4.51
N PRO A 28 4.19 1.97 -4.52
CA PRO A 28 3.95 3.17 -3.74
C PRO A 28 4.11 2.95 -2.25
N ILE A 29 4.97 3.78 -1.64
CA ILE A 29 5.13 3.98 -0.20
C ILE A 29 4.78 5.45 0.04
N GLY A 30 3.47 5.69 0.11
CA GLY A 30 2.85 7.00 0.08
C GLY A 30 2.56 7.59 1.45
N ILE A 31 2.46 8.91 1.50
CA ILE A 31 1.94 9.64 2.67
C ILE A 31 0.96 10.72 2.22
N ASP A 32 -0.07 10.97 3.02
CA ASP A 32 -1.01 12.07 2.79
C ASP A 32 -0.82 13.24 3.76
N HIS A 33 -1.32 14.41 3.37
CA HIS A 33 -1.25 15.68 4.10
C HIS A 33 0.16 16.14 4.49
N ALA A 34 1.18 15.73 3.75
CA ALA A 34 2.55 16.25 3.88
C ALA A 34 2.83 17.46 2.96
N ALA A 35 2.09 17.55 1.85
CA ALA A 35 2.25 18.58 0.84
C ALA A 35 1.85 19.99 1.33
N HIS A 36 1.91 20.97 0.41
CA HIS A 36 1.71 22.40 0.64
C HIS A 36 0.64 22.70 1.70
N TRP A 37 0.87 23.79 2.46
CA TRP A 37 0.29 24.19 3.76
C TRP A 37 1.13 23.83 4.98
N HIS A 38 1.97 22.79 4.90
CA HIS A 38 2.71 22.28 6.06
C HIS A 38 4.23 22.34 5.90
N TYR A 39 4.75 22.60 4.69
CA TYR A 39 6.20 22.62 4.38
C TYR A 39 6.93 21.37 4.88
N SER A 40 6.27 20.21 4.78
CA SER A 40 6.69 18.96 5.45
C SER A 40 7.21 17.89 4.48
N LEU A 41 7.31 18.22 3.19
CA LEU A 41 7.84 17.32 2.17
C LEU A 41 9.31 16.93 2.40
N PRO A 42 10.21 17.82 2.88
CA PRO A 42 11.57 17.41 3.25
C PRO A 42 11.61 16.33 4.34
N GLU A 43 10.78 16.45 5.38
CA GLU A 43 10.69 15.49 6.47
C GLU A 43 10.09 14.16 6.01
N ALA A 44 9.03 14.20 5.21
CA ALA A 44 8.44 13.00 4.63
C ALA A 44 9.43 12.27 3.72
N GLY A 45 10.08 12.98 2.80
CA GLY A 45 11.12 12.41 1.94
C GLY A 45 12.28 11.82 2.72
N ALA A 46 12.74 12.50 3.78
CA ALA A 46 13.81 12.02 4.65
C ALA A 46 13.47 10.73 5.40
N GLN A 47 12.18 10.47 5.67
CA GLN A 47 11.73 9.19 6.22
C GLN A 47 11.54 8.11 5.16
N GLY A 48 11.85 8.35 3.89
CA GLY A 48 11.82 7.34 2.85
C GLY A 48 10.45 7.07 2.24
N PHE A 49 9.46 7.96 2.40
CA PHE A 49 8.29 7.92 1.52
C PHE A 49 8.74 8.20 0.08
N ASN A 50 8.15 7.49 -0.89
CA ASN A 50 8.48 7.64 -2.32
C ASN A 50 7.32 8.24 -3.14
N MET A 51 6.19 8.49 -2.48
CA MET A 51 5.00 9.07 -3.07
C MET A 51 4.29 9.99 -2.06
N VAL A 52 3.63 11.04 -2.55
CA VAL A 52 2.77 11.91 -1.75
C VAL A 52 1.51 12.30 -2.52
N THR A 53 0.37 12.35 -1.83
CA THR A 53 -0.86 12.95 -2.36
C THR A 53 -0.81 14.47 -2.19
N THR A 54 -1.07 15.19 -3.27
CA THR A 54 -1.03 16.66 -3.32
C THR A 54 -2.36 17.19 -3.85
N HIS A 55 -2.65 18.48 -3.66
CA HIS A 55 -3.93 19.05 -4.11
C HIS A 55 -3.88 20.56 -4.40
N GLY A 56 -2.70 21.18 -4.37
CA GLY A 56 -2.51 22.59 -4.67
C GLY A 56 -3.41 23.54 -3.86
N LEU A 57 -3.54 24.76 -4.36
CA LEU A 57 -4.31 25.86 -3.81
C LEU A 57 -5.54 26.15 -4.66
N LYS A 58 -6.60 25.35 -4.47
CA LYS A 58 -7.91 25.54 -5.12
C LYS A 58 -7.78 25.70 -6.64
N GLU A 59 -7.98 26.90 -7.17
CA GLU A 59 -8.03 27.18 -8.61
C GLU A 59 -6.73 27.79 -9.15
N ILE A 60 -5.61 27.69 -8.43
CA ILE A 60 -4.31 28.29 -8.80
C ILE A 60 -3.41 27.21 -9.43
N PRO A 61 -3.30 27.11 -10.77
CA PRO A 61 -2.52 26.05 -11.44
C PRO A 61 -1.06 25.96 -11.00
N GLU A 62 -0.43 27.12 -10.76
CA GLU A 62 0.99 27.21 -10.41
C GLU A 62 1.29 26.54 -9.06
N SER A 63 0.31 26.49 -8.16
CA SER A 63 0.46 25.82 -6.86
C SER A 63 0.48 24.29 -6.99
N TYR A 64 -0.28 23.72 -7.92
CA TYR A 64 -0.22 22.29 -8.21
C TYR A 64 1.15 21.91 -8.78
N ARG A 65 1.67 22.73 -9.70
CA ARG A 65 3.01 22.53 -10.24
C ARG A 65 4.07 22.60 -9.13
N TYR A 66 3.96 23.60 -8.25
CA TYR A 66 4.85 23.75 -7.11
C TYR A 66 4.83 22.51 -6.20
N ASP A 67 3.66 21.97 -5.86
CA ASP A 67 3.55 20.75 -5.04
C ASP A 67 4.29 19.56 -5.67
N ILE A 68 4.14 19.37 -6.99
CA ILE A 68 4.78 18.27 -7.72
C ILE A 68 6.30 18.46 -7.73
N ASP A 69 6.77 19.68 -8.03
CA ASP A 69 8.20 19.97 -8.10
C ASP A 69 8.86 19.90 -6.71
N GLU A 70 8.17 20.31 -5.64
CA GLU A 70 8.64 20.19 -4.26
C GLU A 70 8.69 18.73 -3.81
N ALA A 71 7.67 17.93 -4.12
CA ALA A 71 7.67 16.49 -3.83
C ALA A 71 8.84 15.79 -4.53
N TYR A 72 9.03 16.09 -5.81
CA TYR A 72 10.11 15.55 -6.63
C TYR A 72 11.49 15.94 -6.08
N ALA A 73 11.68 17.21 -5.70
CA ALA A 73 12.91 17.69 -5.08
C ALA A 73 13.23 17.04 -3.73
N ASN A 74 12.25 16.36 -3.12
CA ASN A 74 12.38 15.65 -1.84
C ASN A 74 12.17 14.14 -2.00
N GLY A 75 12.47 13.56 -3.16
CA GLY A 75 12.55 12.11 -3.32
C GLY A 75 11.23 11.39 -3.58
N MET A 76 10.14 12.12 -3.84
CA MET A 76 8.79 11.55 -3.98
C MET A 76 8.15 11.89 -5.34
N TYR A 77 7.33 10.97 -5.86
CA TYR A 77 6.37 11.31 -6.91
C TYR A 77 5.04 11.79 -6.33
N SER A 78 4.27 12.53 -7.11
CA SER A 78 3.04 13.17 -6.69
C SER A 78 1.80 12.55 -7.34
N VAL A 79 0.81 12.21 -6.51
CA VAL A 79 -0.57 11.93 -6.95
C VAL A 79 -1.39 13.20 -6.72
N VAL A 80 -1.81 13.84 -7.79
CA VAL A 80 -2.42 15.19 -7.75
C VAL A 80 -3.94 15.09 -7.69
N LEU A 81 -4.52 15.25 -6.50
CA LEU A 81 -5.96 15.19 -6.29
C LEU A 81 -6.64 16.48 -6.77
N LEU A 82 -7.61 16.35 -7.68
CA LEU A 82 -8.50 17.44 -8.13
C LEU A 82 -9.69 17.63 -7.16
N THR A 83 -9.39 17.60 -5.87
CA THR A 83 -10.36 17.60 -4.76
C THR A 83 -10.83 19.01 -4.39
N ASN A 84 -11.56 19.15 -3.28
CA ASN A 84 -12.15 20.42 -2.81
C ASN A 84 -13.04 21.08 -3.87
N SER A 85 -13.78 20.26 -4.63
CA SER A 85 -14.65 20.68 -5.73
C SER A 85 -13.96 21.36 -6.92
N VAL A 86 -12.62 21.37 -6.99
CA VAL A 86 -11.87 21.94 -8.13
C VAL A 86 -12.26 21.25 -9.44
N TRP A 87 -12.49 19.93 -9.39
CA TRP A 87 -12.95 19.15 -10.52
C TRP A 87 -14.27 19.63 -11.17
N THR A 88 -15.08 20.43 -10.46
CA THR A 88 -16.36 20.95 -11.00
C THR A 88 -16.17 22.09 -12.00
N ASN A 89 -15.00 22.72 -12.03
CA ASN A 89 -14.66 23.82 -12.93
C ASN A 89 -13.69 23.33 -14.02
N MET A 90 -14.25 22.88 -15.15
CA MET A 90 -13.47 22.25 -16.23
C MET A 90 -12.41 23.15 -16.85
N GLU A 91 -12.64 24.47 -16.92
CA GLU A 91 -11.65 25.44 -17.43
C GLU A 91 -10.43 25.53 -16.49
N THR A 92 -10.70 25.58 -15.18
CA THR A 92 -9.63 25.56 -14.16
C THR A 92 -8.85 24.25 -14.21
N VAL A 93 -9.54 23.11 -14.32
CA VAL A 93 -8.87 21.81 -14.42
C VAL A 93 -8.02 21.71 -15.69
N GLU A 94 -8.51 22.17 -16.84
CA GLU A 94 -7.72 22.21 -18.08
C GLU A 94 -6.43 23.01 -17.89
N ARG A 95 -6.51 24.18 -17.23
CA ARG A 95 -5.33 25.00 -16.91
C ARG A 95 -4.36 24.28 -15.97
N ILE A 96 -4.86 23.58 -14.95
CA ILE A 96 -4.05 22.78 -14.02
C ILE A 96 -3.30 21.67 -14.78
N ILE A 97 -4.01 20.89 -15.61
CA ILE A 97 -3.42 19.80 -16.39
C ILE A 97 -2.33 20.34 -17.31
N LEU A 98 -2.61 21.41 -18.05
CA LEU A 98 -1.65 22.01 -18.98
C LEU A 98 -0.40 22.56 -18.28
N ALA A 99 -0.51 23.02 -17.03
CA ALA A 99 0.62 23.51 -16.24
C ALA A 99 1.49 22.39 -15.61
N CYS A 100 0.92 21.19 -15.43
CA CYS A 100 1.53 20.14 -14.63
C CYS A 100 1.88 18.86 -15.39
N ARG A 101 1.25 18.58 -16.55
CA ARG A 101 1.40 17.30 -17.27
C ARG A 101 2.83 16.96 -17.72
N ASP A 102 3.72 17.96 -17.75
CA ASP A 102 5.14 17.80 -18.08
C ASP A 102 6.05 17.90 -16.84
N ALA A 103 5.48 17.89 -15.64
CA ALA A 103 6.23 17.91 -14.40
C ALA A 103 6.93 16.56 -14.18
N PRO A 104 8.23 16.54 -13.83
CA PRO A 104 9.01 15.31 -13.73
C PRO A 104 8.55 14.38 -12.60
N GLY A 105 7.81 14.92 -11.63
CA GLY A 105 7.32 14.18 -10.48
C GLY A 105 5.86 13.74 -10.55
N LEU A 106 5.12 14.00 -11.63
CA LEU A 106 3.70 13.67 -11.71
C LEU A 106 3.51 12.16 -11.89
N LEU A 107 2.94 11.47 -10.90
CA LEU A 107 2.65 10.03 -10.98
C LEU A 107 1.26 9.74 -11.54
N ALA A 108 0.25 10.43 -11.02
CA ALA A 108 -1.15 10.19 -11.36
C ALA A 108 -2.01 11.42 -11.06
N TRP A 109 -3.13 11.52 -11.77
CA TRP A 109 -4.21 12.45 -11.45
C TRP A 109 -5.21 11.79 -10.51
N GLY A 110 -5.67 12.48 -9.47
CA GLY A 110 -6.68 11.99 -8.55
C GLY A 110 -8.03 12.67 -8.73
N LEU A 111 -9.12 11.91 -8.54
CA LEU A 111 -10.47 12.46 -8.47
C LEU A 111 -10.73 13.18 -7.11
N GLU A 112 -11.97 13.60 -6.86
CA GLU A 112 -12.38 14.10 -5.54
C GLU A 112 -12.09 13.06 -4.46
N HIS A 113 -11.60 13.51 -3.31
CA HIS A 113 -11.33 12.67 -2.14
C HIS A 113 -12.62 12.11 -1.54
N GLU A 114 -12.65 10.79 -1.33
CA GLU A 114 -13.76 10.04 -0.74
C GLU A 114 -15.14 10.34 -1.39
N PRO A 115 -15.27 10.23 -2.72
CA PRO A 115 -16.48 10.65 -3.43
C PRO A 115 -17.67 9.71 -3.14
N ASN A 116 -17.41 8.54 -2.55
CA ASN A 116 -18.45 7.61 -2.11
C ASN A 116 -19.01 7.92 -0.72
N LEU A 117 -18.35 8.72 0.11
CA LEU A 117 -18.77 8.96 1.48
C LEU A 117 -19.82 10.08 1.55
N LEU A 118 -21.07 9.71 1.85
CA LEU A 118 -22.09 10.67 2.29
C LEU A 118 -21.73 11.18 3.69
N THR A 119 -21.63 12.49 3.86
CA THR A 119 -21.54 13.10 5.19
C THR A 119 -22.91 12.99 5.90
N GLY A 120 -23.15 11.90 6.65
CA GLY A 120 -24.36 11.68 7.49
C GLY A 120 -24.55 10.23 7.98
N PRO A 121 -25.34 9.97 9.04
CA PRO A 121 -25.51 8.63 9.62
C PRO A 121 -26.20 7.66 8.63
N ARG A 122 -25.62 6.46 8.52
CA ARG A 122 -26.07 5.35 7.64
C ARG A 122 -27.38 4.73 8.19
N PRO A 123 -28.51 4.73 7.46
CA PRO A 123 -29.61 3.83 7.78
C PRO A 123 -29.28 2.40 7.34
N ALA A 124 -29.57 1.44 8.21
CA ALA A 124 -29.42 0.01 7.94
C ALA A 124 -30.62 -0.50 7.13
N THR A 125 -30.56 -0.43 5.80
CA THR A 125 -31.50 -1.20 4.95
C THR A 125 -30.76 -1.77 3.73
N PRO A 126 -30.99 -3.05 3.34
CA PRO A 126 -30.16 -3.74 2.36
C PRO A 126 -30.42 -3.40 0.88
N ASP A 127 -31.46 -2.61 0.55
CA ASP A 127 -32.01 -2.58 -0.81
C ASP A 127 -32.06 -1.19 -1.48
N ILE A 128 -31.31 -0.21 -0.98
CA ILE A 128 -31.21 1.12 -1.60
C ILE A 128 -29.85 1.25 -2.31
N GLU A 129 -29.85 1.60 -3.61
CA GLU A 129 -28.64 2.04 -4.32
C GLU A 129 -27.94 3.10 -3.46
N PRO A 130 -26.70 2.87 -3.00
CA PRO A 130 -26.05 3.79 -2.07
C PRO A 130 -26.06 5.17 -2.73
N PRO A 131 -26.61 6.23 -2.11
CA PRO A 131 -26.44 7.53 -2.69
C PRO A 131 -24.94 7.82 -2.54
N TYR A 132 -24.18 7.81 -3.62
CA TYR A 132 -22.84 8.36 -3.59
C TYR A 132 -22.95 9.84 -3.23
N ARG A 133 -21.99 10.39 -2.46
CA ARG A 133 -21.82 11.87 -2.44
C ARG A 133 -21.62 12.37 -3.87
N MET A 134 -20.89 11.61 -4.69
CA MET A 134 -20.70 11.86 -6.12
C MET A 134 -20.73 10.53 -6.90
N PRO A 135 -21.76 10.25 -7.73
CA PRO A 135 -21.80 9.03 -8.53
C PRO A 135 -20.66 8.98 -9.58
N PRO A 136 -20.11 7.79 -9.93
CA PRO A 136 -19.01 7.69 -10.91
C PRO A 136 -19.26 8.43 -12.23
N ALA A 137 -20.51 8.42 -12.72
CA ALA A 137 -20.90 9.11 -13.95
C ALA A 137 -20.63 10.61 -13.93
N THR A 138 -20.57 11.26 -12.76
CA THR A 138 -20.27 12.70 -12.65
C THR A 138 -18.81 13.01 -13.03
N PHE A 139 -17.91 12.04 -12.91
CA PHE A 139 -16.50 12.18 -13.24
C PHE A 139 -16.18 11.86 -14.70
N LYS A 140 -17.15 11.38 -15.49
CA LYS A 140 -16.90 10.98 -16.89
C LYS A 140 -16.33 12.13 -17.76
N PRO A 141 -16.88 13.37 -17.72
CA PRO A 141 -16.30 14.48 -18.48
C PRO A 141 -14.88 14.82 -18.03
N LEU A 142 -14.59 14.73 -16.73
CA LEU A 142 -13.27 14.95 -16.17
C LEU A 142 -12.27 13.89 -16.65
N TYR A 143 -12.65 12.61 -16.56
CA TYR A 143 -11.86 11.48 -17.02
C TYR A 143 -11.51 11.63 -18.50
N GLU A 144 -12.48 11.92 -19.36
CA GLU A 144 -12.28 12.13 -20.79
C GLU A 144 -11.35 13.32 -21.09
N MET A 145 -11.45 14.40 -20.31
CA MET A 145 -10.56 15.55 -20.46
C MET A 145 -9.12 15.24 -20.06
N ILE A 146 -8.89 14.58 -18.92
CA ILE A 146 -7.55 14.16 -18.50
C ILE A 146 -6.94 13.25 -19.57
N ARG A 147 -7.67 12.22 -20.02
CA ARG A 147 -7.19 11.31 -21.07
C ARG A 147 -6.83 12.01 -22.39
N ARG A 148 -7.54 13.07 -22.75
CA ARG A 148 -7.26 13.87 -23.96
C ARG A 148 -6.03 14.76 -23.80
N LEU A 149 -5.86 15.39 -22.64
CA LEU A 149 -4.82 16.40 -22.40
C LEU A 149 -3.50 15.79 -21.90
N ASP A 150 -3.58 14.66 -21.21
CA ASP A 150 -2.46 13.95 -20.59
C ASP A 150 -2.72 12.43 -20.59
N PRO A 151 -2.49 11.74 -21.72
CA PRO A 151 -2.70 10.30 -21.82
C PRO A 151 -1.62 9.46 -21.10
N HIS A 152 -0.55 10.09 -20.58
CA HIS A 152 0.62 9.40 -20.02
C HIS A 152 0.50 9.08 -18.54
N HIS A 153 -0.34 9.82 -17.81
CA HIS A 153 -0.55 9.63 -16.38
C HIS A 153 -1.90 8.94 -16.10
N PRO A 154 -1.93 7.89 -15.26
CA PRO A 154 -3.16 7.23 -14.87
C PRO A 154 -4.02 8.11 -13.96
N ILE A 155 -5.29 7.72 -13.85
CA ILE A 155 -6.26 8.37 -12.96
C ILE A 155 -6.49 7.47 -11.74
N HIS A 156 -6.41 8.06 -10.56
CA HIS A 156 -6.54 7.43 -9.26
C HIS A 156 -7.85 7.89 -8.58
N VAL A 157 -8.51 6.98 -7.87
CA VAL A 157 -9.63 7.32 -6.99
C VAL A 157 -9.38 6.75 -5.60
N GLU A 158 -9.62 7.57 -4.58
CA GLU A 158 -9.62 7.16 -3.18
C GLU A 158 -11.06 7.13 -2.68
N LEU A 159 -11.53 5.93 -2.35
CA LEU A 159 -12.81 5.72 -1.67
C LEU A 159 -12.60 5.68 -0.16
N ALA A 160 -13.67 5.87 0.61
CA ALA A 160 -13.69 5.65 2.05
C ALA A 160 -14.64 4.51 2.39
N TYR A 161 -14.12 3.46 3.03
CA TYR A 161 -14.90 2.28 3.39
C TYR A 161 -15.74 1.76 2.21
N GLY A 162 -15.11 1.68 1.03
CA GLY A 162 -15.70 1.20 -0.22
C GLY A 162 -16.05 -0.29 -0.14
N ASN A 163 -17.28 -0.64 -0.48
CA ASN A 163 -17.61 -2.06 -0.69
C ASN A 163 -17.24 -2.51 -2.11
N LEU A 164 -17.26 -3.83 -2.35
CA LEU A 164 -16.98 -4.41 -3.67
C LEU A 164 -17.70 -3.68 -4.82
N ASN A 165 -19.00 -3.43 -4.68
CA ASN A 165 -19.80 -2.79 -5.73
C ASN A 165 -19.38 -1.33 -5.94
N ASP A 166 -18.90 -0.63 -4.90
CA ASP A 166 -18.38 0.73 -5.05
C ASP A 166 -17.17 0.73 -5.98
N HIS A 167 -16.19 -0.13 -5.70
CA HIS A 167 -15.01 -0.27 -6.57
C HIS A 167 -15.41 -0.64 -8.00
N GLN A 168 -16.27 -1.64 -8.18
CA GLN A 168 -16.75 -2.05 -9.51
C GLN A 168 -17.38 -0.90 -10.30
N ARG A 169 -18.17 -0.04 -9.65
CA ARG A 169 -18.83 1.08 -10.30
C ARG A 169 -17.88 2.22 -10.67
N TYR A 170 -16.81 2.43 -9.90
CA TYR A 170 -15.80 3.47 -10.20
C TYR A 170 -14.83 3.05 -11.31
N THR A 171 -14.76 1.77 -11.69
CA THR A 171 -13.86 1.27 -12.75
C THR A 171 -13.98 2.02 -14.08
N VAL A 172 -15.12 2.64 -14.38
CA VAL A 172 -15.34 3.37 -15.65
C VAL A 172 -14.66 4.74 -15.72
N VAL A 173 -14.19 5.27 -14.58
CA VAL A 173 -13.58 6.61 -14.48
C VAL A 173 -12.27 6.62 -13.69
N THR A 174 -11.67 5.46 -13.44
CA THR A 174 -10.40 5.34 -12.72
C THR A 174 -9.53 4.24 -13.31
N ASP A 175 -8.23 4.38 -13.16
CA ASP A 175 -7.21 3.41 -13.58
C ASP A 175 -6.53 2.75 -12.38
N ILE A 176 -6.49 3.44 -11.24
CA ILE A 176 -5.94 2.96 -9.97
C ILE A 176 -7.05 3.12 -8.92
N HIS A 177 -7.36 2.03 -8.22
CA HIS A 177 -8.31 2.04 -7.12
C HIS A 177 -7.56 2.16 -5.80
N ASN A 178 -8.06 2.99 -4.90
CA ASN A 178 -7.60 3.08 -3.52
C ASN A 178 -8.81 3.13 -2.60
N ASP A 179 -8.68 2.56 -1.41
CA ASP A 179 -9.66 2.70 -0.34
C ASP A 179 -8.96 3.00 0.97
N MET A 180 -9.71 3.57 1.90
CA MET A 180 -9.21 4.00 3.18
C MET A 180 -10.02 3.35 4.29
N ILE A 181 -9.31 2.73 5.24
CA ILE A 181 -9.90 2.14 6.43
C ILE A 181 -9.11 2.46 7.69
N ARG A 182 -9.84 2.75 8.78
CA ARG A 182 -9.26 3.17 10.06
C ARG A 182 -9.85 2.37 11.21
N PRO A 183 -9.32 1.17 11.52
CA PRO A 183 -9.94 0.27 12.48
C PRO A 183 -9.52 0.62 13.91
N VAL A 184 -8.34 1.18 14.13
CA VAL A 184 -7.82 1.45 15.47
C VAL A 184 -8.48 2.71 16.07
N PRO A 185 -8.91 2.67 17.34
CA PRO A 185 -8.81 1.56 18.30
C PRO A 185 -10.08 0.70 18.44
N ASN A 186 -11.10 0.95 17.63
CA ASN A 186 -12.46 0.49 17.92
C ASN A 186 -12.87 -0.79 17.16
N HIS A 187 -12.09 -1.22 16.18
CA HIS A 187 -12.40 -2.33 15.31
C HIS A 187 -11.19 -3.27 15.14
N PRO A 188 -11.40 -4.57 14.89
CA PRO A 188 -10.32 -5.50 14.58
C PRO A 188 -9.54 -5.08 13.32
N LEU A 189 -8.23 -5.37 13.30
CA LEU A 189 -7.39 -5.10 12.12
C LEU A 189 -7.83 -5.88 10.87
N ALA A 190 -8.56 -7.00 11.04
CA ALA A 190 -9.16 -7.77 9.93
C ALA A 190 -10.11 -6.96 9.04
N PHE A 191 -10.53 -5.75 9.46
CA PHE A 191 -11.16 -4.80 8.53
C PHE A 191 -10.24 -4.49 7.34
N VAL A 192 -8.93 -4.36 7.53
CA VAL A 192 -7.97 -4.14 6.42
C VAL A 192 -8.08 -5.26 5.39
N ALA A 193 -8.07 -6.53 5.83
CA ALA A 193 -8.24 -7.67 4.94
C ALA A 193 -9.55 -7.58 4.13
N ARG A 194 -10.67 -7.32 4.81
CA ARG A 194 -11.99 -7.23 4.16
C ARG A 194 -12.05 -6.16 3.06
N TYR A 195 -11.50 -4.98 3.34
CA TYR A 195 -11.55 -3.89 2.38
C TYR A 195 -10.47 -4.02 1.31
N SER A 196 -9.32 -4.64 1.62
CA SER A 196 -8.35 -5.04 0.60
C SER A 196 -8.97 -5.98 -0.41
N ASP A 197 -9.71 -7.00 0.04
CA ASP A 197 -10.46 -7.91 -0.84
C ASP A 197 -11.48 -7.15 -1.70
N ASN A 198 -12.24 -6.22 -1.11
CA ASN A 198 -13.20 -5.40 -1.87
C ASN A 198 -12.54 -4.56 -2.97
N VAL A 199 -11.39 -3.96 -2.67
CA VAL A 199 -10.63 -3.14 -3.62
C VAL A 199 -10.11 -4.03 -4.75
N VAL A 200 -9.39 -5.09 -4.41
CA VAL A 200 -8.73 -5.97 -5.39
C VAL A 200 -9.76 -6.67 -6.30
N GLU A 201 -10.82 -7.24 -5.72
CA GLU A 201 -11.88 -7.87 -6.50
C GLU A 201 -12.67 -6.83 -7.31
N GLY A 202 -12.95 -5.67 -6.72
CA GLY A 202 -13.78 -4.64 -7.36
C GLY A 202 -13.05 -3.83 -8.44
N ALA A 203 -11.73 -3.70 -8.35
CA ALA A 203 -10.88 -3.07 -9.35
C ALA A 203 -10.82 -3.87 -10.66
N GLY A 204 -11.18 -5.15 -10.63
CA GLY A 204 -11.28 -5.99 -11.83
C GLY A 204 -9.95 -6.18 -12.56
N GLY A 205 -8.85 -6.31 -11.81
CA GLY A 205 -7.50 -6.47 -12.35
C GLY A 205 -6.75 -5.15 -12.60
N LYS A 206 -7.33 -4.00 -12.22
CA LYS A 206 -6.60 -2.73 -12.16
C LYS A 206 -5.79 -2.62 -10.86
N PRO A 207 -4.73 -1.80 -10.84
CA PRO A 207 -3.97 -1.51 -9.62
C PRO A 207 -4.86 -1.10 -8.44
N SER A 208 -4.51 -1.63 -7.27
CA SER A 208 -5.28 -1.58 -6.04
C SER A 208 -4.38 -1.16 -4.88
N TRP A 209 -4.60 0.04 -4.37
CA TRP A 209 -3.89 0.65 -3.26
C TRP A 209 -4.76 0.66 -2.00
N MET A 210 -4.11 0.85 -0.85
CA MET A 210 -4.78 1.01 0.43
C MET A 210 -4.18 2.17 1.20
N GLU A 211 -5.03 3.08 1.65
CA GLU A 211 -4.68 4.04 2.68
C GLU A 211 -4.78 3.39 4.06
N VAL A 212 -3.61 3.18 4.67
CA VAL A 212 -3.44 2.57 6.00
C VAL A 212 -3.40 3.65 7.07
N GLN A 213 -4.14 3.38 8.15
CA GLN A 213 -4.21 4.27 9.30
C GLN A 213 -2.85 4.44 9.98
N MET A 214 -2.36 5.68 10.03
CA MET A 214 -1.18 6.11 10.81
C MET A 214 -1.57 6.94 12.03
N MET A 215 -2.74 7.60 11.99
CA MET A 215 -3.33 8.36 13.08
C MET A 215 -4.81 8.03 13.27
N ALA A 216 -5.38 8.29 14.46
CA ALA A 216 -6.79 8.09 14.72
C ALA A 216 -7.60 9.38 14.66
N LEU A 217 -8.75 9.36 13.99
CA LEU A 217 -9.72 10.46 14.03
C LEU A 217 -10.42 10.60 15.40
N GLY A 218 -10.21 9.64 16.30
CA GLY A 218 -10.64 9.65 17.69
C GLY A 218 -10.10 8.44 18.44
N GLY A 219 -9.85 8.57 19.74
CA GLY A 219 -9.21 7.52 20.55
C GLY A 219 -7.69 7.54 20.44
N ARG A 220 -7.04 6.37 20.63
CA ARG A 220 -5.57 6.24 20.53
C ARG A 220 -5.13 6.03 19.08
N ASN A 221 -3.93 6.50 18.75
CA ASN A 221 -3.25 6.15 17.51
C ASN A 221 -2.87 4.65 17.48
N PRO A 222 -2.70 4.07 16.28
CA PRO A 222 -2.11 2.75 16.14
C PRO A 222 -0.68 2.72 16.64
N THR A 223 -0.30 1.60 17.23
CA THR A 223 1.09 1.26 17.51
C THR A 223 1.79 0.86 16.22
N MET A 224 3.12 0.89 16.18
CA MET A 224 3.84 0.50 14.96
C MET A 224 3.73 -0.99 14.63
N ALA A 225 3.49 -1.85 15.64
CA ALA A 225 3.12 -3.25 15.39
C ALA A 225 1.76 -3.35 14.66
N GLU A 226 0.77 -2.55 15.05
CA GLU A 226 -0.53 -2.51 14.35
C GLU A 226 -0.39 -1.93 12.94
N VAL A 227 0.36 -0.85 12.76
CA VAL A 227 0.62 -0.28 11.41
C VAL A 227 1.30 -1.31 10.52
N ARG A 228 2.39 -1.93 10.97
CA ARG A 228 3.11 -2.97 10.21
C ARG A 228 2.21 -4.16 9.89
N CYS A 229 1.38 -4.60 10.85
CA CYS A 229 0.38 -5.65 10.63
C CYS A 229 -0.64 -5.26 9.55
N MET A 230 -1.23 -4.06 9.63
CA MET A 230 -2.17 -3.56 8.63
C MET A 230 -1.54 -3.47 7.23
N THR A 231 -0.32 -2.93 7.11
CA THR A 231 0.42 -2.83 5.85
C THR A 231 0.60 -4.20 5.19
N TYR A 232 1.16 -5.17 5.91
CA TYR A 232 1.39 -6.49 5.33
C TYR A 232 0.13 -7.32 5.16
N MET A 233 -0.90 -7.09 5.98
CA MET A 233 -2.21 -7.68 5.78
C MET A 233 -2.83 -7.17 4.47
N ALA A 234 -2.76 -5.88 4.18
CA ALA A 234 -3.21 -5.33 2.91
C ALA A 234 -2.46 -5.96 1.72
N ILE A 235 -1.12 -5.99 1.79
CA ILE A 235 -0.26 -6.59 0.75
C ILE A 235 -0.56 -8.09 0.57
N ALA A 236 -0.82 -8.81 1.66
CA ALA A 236 -1.14 -10.24 1.60
C ALA A 236 -2.46 -10.50 0.86
N HIS A 237 -3.37 -9.54 0.92
CA HIS A 237 -4.66 -9.56 0.24
C HIS A 237 -4.63 -8.95 -1.18
N GLY A 238 -3.44 -8.69 -1.73
CA GLY A 238 -3.25 -8.29 -3.14
C GLY A 238 -3.09 -6.79 -3.38
N ILE A 239 -3.05 -5.97 -2.33
CA ILE A 239 -2.76 -4.54 -2.47
C ILE A 239 -1.32 -4.32 -2.97
N ASP A 240 -1.17 -3.47 -3.98
CA ASP A 240 0.09 -3.18 -4.70
C ASP A 240 0.66 -1.78 -4.44
N GLY A 241 0.05 -1.01 -3.54
CA GLY A 241 0.55 0.27 -3.07
C GLY A 241 -0.07 0.69 -1.74
N ILE A 242 0.72 1.34 -0.88
CA ILE A 242 0.29 1.76 0.46
C ILE A 242 0.41 3.27 0.59
N ILE A 243 -0.61 3.92 1.12
CA ILE A 243 -0.60 5.34 1.50
C ILE A 243 -0.83 5.42 3.01
N TYR A 244 -0.13 6.30 3.74
CA TYR A 244 -0.34 6.45 5.18
C TYR A 244 -1.03 7.77 5.52
N LYS A 245 -2.15 7.68 6.24
CA LYS A 245 -2.92 8.83 6.75
C LYS A 245 -2.58 9.12 8.20
N ALA A 246 -1.89 10.22 8.52
CA ALA A 246 -1.39 11.27 7.64
C ALA A 246 -0.09 11.85 8.23
N PHE A 247 0.58 12.77 7.54
CA PHE A 247 1.64 13.57 8.16
C PHE A 247 1.07 14.56 9.18
N HIS A 248 -0.02 15.24 8.80
CA HIS A 248 -0.76 16.19 9.61
C HIS A 248 -2.27 16.05 9.40
N TYR A 249 -3.06 16.23 10.47
CA TYR A 249 -4.51 16.35 10.37
C TYR A 249 -5.10 17.18 11.53
N GLY A 250 -5.73 18.30 11.20
CA GLY A 250 -6.37 19.19 12.18
C GLY A 250 -5.37 19.90 13.10
N GLN A 251 -5.15 19.34 14.30
CA GLN A 251 -4.13 19.83 15.25
C GLN A 251 -3.06 18.76 15.51
N TRP A 252 -3.20 17.58 14.93
CA TRP A 252 -2.31 16.45 15.14
C TRP A 252 -1.21 16.46 14.10
N TRP A 253 0.04 16.41 14.55
CA TRP A 253 1.22 16.24 13.72
C TRP A 253 1.96 14.98 14.12
N VAL A 254 2.45 14.20 13.16
CA VAL A 254 3.28 13.03 13.50
C VAL A 254 4.54 13.43 14.26
N THR A 255 5.11 14.60 13.94
CA THR A 255 6.32 15.13 14.52
C THR A 255 6.17 15.52 16.00
N ASP A 256 4.94 15.71 16.49
CA ASP A 256 4.68 15.92 17.92
C ASP A 256 4.94 14.65 18.75
N SER A 257 5.04 13.50 18.09
CA SER A 257 5.38 12.20 18.69
C SER A 257 6.71 11.68 18.12
N PRO A 258 7.87 12.25 18.50
CA PRO A 258 9.15 11.96 17.86
C PRO A 258 9.57 10.49 17.93
N GLY A 259 9.23 9.78 19.02
CA GLY A 259 9.48 8.34 19.13
C GLY A 259 8.60 7.49 18.22
N TYR A 260 7.38 7.93 17.93
CA TYR A 260 6.53 7.30 16.93
C TYR A 260 7.05 7.61 15.52
N TRP A 261 7.38 8.88 15.26
CA TRP A 261 7.92 9.32 13.97
C TRP A 261 9.22 8.61 13.58
N ALA A 262 10.14 8.42 14.54
CA ALA A 262 11.43 7.77 14.29
C ALA A 262 11.27 6.33 13.76
N GLN A 263 10.23 5.61 14.16
CA GLN A 263 9.99 4.22 13.72
C GLN A 263 9.52 4.13 12.26
N TRP A 264 9.09 5.23 11.65
CA TRP A 264 8.65 5.24 10.24
C TRP A 264 9.80 4.98 9.28
N ALA A 265 11.01 5.47 9.60
CA ALA A 265 12.20 5.20 8.79
C ALA A 265 12.49 3.70 8.67
N ASP A 266 12.23 2.92 9.73
CA ASP A 266 12.42 1.47 9.72
C ASP A 266 11.40 0.80 8.78
N LEU A 267 10.11 1.17 8.89
CA LEU A 267 9.05 0.58 8.08
C LEU A 267 9.19 0.94 6.58
N THR A 268 9.46 2.19 6.25
CA THR A 268 9.67 2.60 4.85
C THR A 268 10.92 1.93 4.26
N SER A 269 12.03 1.87 5.01
CA SER A 269 13.25 1.18 4.59
C SER A 269 13.01 -0.31 4.37
N GLU A 270 12.21 -0.95 5.24
CA GLU A 270 11.77 -2.32 5.09
C GLU A 270 10.98 -2.52 3.78
N LEU A 271 9.99 -1.66 3.48
CA LEU A 271 9.21 -1.73 2.24
C LEU A 271 10.06 -1.48 0.98
N HIS A 272 11.01 -0.54 1.04
CA HIS A 272 11.97 -0.31 -0.05
C HIS A 272 12.83 -1.54 -0.32
N LEU A 273 13.43 -2.10 0.73
CA LEU A 273 14.26 -3.30 0.62
C LEU A 273 13.49 -4.48 0.03
N LEU A 274 12.20 -4.58 0.35
CA LEU A 274 11.34 -5.69 -0.05
C LEU A 274 10.59 -5.45 -1.35
N THR A 275 10.64 -4.25 -1.93
CA THR A 275 9.95 -3.90 -3.18
C THR A 275 10.09 -4.96 -4.27
N PRO A 276 11.28 -5.57 -4.53
CA PRO A 276 11.41 -6.66 -5.51
C PRO A 276 10.49 -7.86 -5.25
N TYR A 277 10.22 -8.19 -3.98
CA TYR A 277 9.28 -9.26 -3.58
C TYR A 277 7.83 -8.79 -3.59
N LEU A 278 7.56 -7.54 -3.19
CA LEU A 278 6.20 -6.98 -3.15
C LEU A 278 5.60 -6.87 -4.55
N VAL A 279 6.42 -6.53 -5.55
CA VAL A 279 6.02 -6.43 -6.96
C VAL A 279 6.17 -7.75 -7.72
N ALA A 280 6.56 -8.84 -7.05
CA ALA A 280 6.65 -10.15 -7.67
C ALA A 280 5.27 -10.81 -7.81
N ALA A 281 5.15 -11.73 -8.77
CA ALA A 281 3.90 -12.42 -9.04
C ALA A 281 3.42 -13.21 -7.81
N GLN A 282 2.16 -13.01 -7.41
CA GLN A 282 1.53 -13.83 -6.39
C GLN A 282 1.17 -15.18 -6.98
N VAL A 283 1.50 -16.25 -6.25
CA VAL A 283 1.24 -17.63 -6.63
C VAL A 283 0.40 -18.33 -5.56
N GLY A 284 -0.42 -19.29 -5.98
CA GLY A 284 -1.27 -20.07 -5.08
C GLY A 284 -0.56 -21.29 -4.49
N GLY A 285 -1.34 -22.12 -3.79
CA GLY A 285 -0.87 -23.43 -3.28
C GLY A 285 -0.35 -23.42 -1.84
N THR A 286 -0.33 -22.27 -1.17
CA THR A 286 -0.04 -22.20 0.26
C THR A 286 -1.22 -22.72 1.07
N GLN A 287 -0.95 -23.62 2.02
CA GLN A 287 -1.90 -24.04 3.04
C GLN A 287 -1.47 -23.52 4.40
N THR A 288 -2.44 -23.14 5.24
CA THR A 288 -2.20 -22.59 6.57
C THR A 288 -2.95 -23.39 7.62
N GLU A 289 -2.34 -23.55 8.79
CA GLU A 289 -2.95 -24.21 9.94
C GLU A 289 -2.50 -23.51 11.22
N ILE A 290 -3.43 -23.16 12.11
CA ILE A 290 -3.13 -22.70 13.46
C ILE A 290 -2.99 -23.95 14.35
N ILE A 291 -1.78 -24.22 14.83
CA ILE A 291 -1.48 -25.38 15.68
C ILE A 291 -1.62 -25.04 17.16
N GLU A 292 -1.37 -23.79 17.57
CA GLU A 292 -1.63 -23.26 18.91
C GLU A 292 -2.23 -21.85 18.84
N GLY A 293 -3.14 -21.52 19.76
CA GLY A 293 -3.92 -20.28 19.74
C GLY A 293 -5.34 -20.45 19.19
N SER A 294 -6.06 -19.34 18.97
CA SER A 294 -7.44 -19.38 18.48
C SER A 294 -7.52 -19.83 17.02
N LYS A 295 -8.26 -20.91 16.75
CA LYS A 295 -8.56 -21.39 15.40
C LYS A 295 -9.84 -20.78 14.83
N GLU A 296 -10.62 -20.14 15.68
CA GLU A 296 -11.94 -19.63 15.32
C GLU A 296 -11.79 -18.36 14.47
N PRO A 297 -12.53 -18.26 13.35
CA PRO A 297 -12.60 -17.02 12.60
C PRO A 297 -13.17 -15.88 13.46
N GLY A 298 -12.64 -14.67 13.26
CA GLY A 298 -13.22 -13.45 13.83
C GLY A 298 -14.58 -13.11 13.20
N ALA A 299 -15.19 -12.02 13.65
CA ALA A 299 -16.53 -11.59 13.19
C ALA A 299 -16.64 -11.32 11.67
N LEU A 300 -15.50 -11.13 10.98
CA LEU A 300 -15.43 -10.93 9.53
C LEU A 300 -15.11 -12.22 8.74
N GLY A 301 -15.03 -13.37 9.41
CA GLY A 301 -14.78 -14.67 8.76
C GLY A 301 -13.30 -14.98 8.48
N TYR A 302 -12.37 -14.10 8.85
CA TYR A 302 -10.93 -14.37 8.75
C TYR A 302 -10.41 -15.04 10.02
N THR A 303 -9.51 -16.01 9.85
CA THR A 303 -8.67 -16.50 10.95
C THR A 303 -7.56 -15.51 11.27
N ALA A 304 -6.73 -15.79 12.27
CA ALA A 304 -5.55 -14.98 12.57
C ALA A 304 -4.54 -14.90 11.41
N LEU A 305 -4.49 -15.89 10.51
CA LEU A 305 -3.43 -15.98 9.50
C LEU A 305 -3.84 -15.36 8.17
N HIS A 306 -3.04 -14.40 7.70
CA HIS A 306 -3.12 -13.80 6.37
C HIS A 306 -1.79 -14.05 5.65
N VAL A 307 -1.82 -14.63 4.45
CA VAL A 307 -0.60 -15.06 3.75
C VAL A 307 -0.61 -14.69 2.28
N SER A 308 0.57 -14.39 1.73
CA SER A 308 0.79 -14.24 0.29
C SER A 308 2.14 -14.83 -0.09
N LEU A 309 2.11 -15.75 -1.05
CA LEU A 309 3.31 -16.38 -1.60
C LEU A 309 3.67 -15.68 -2.92
N ARG A 310 4.91 -15.22 -3.02
CA ARG A 310 5.44 -14.48 -4.16
C ARG A 310 6.51 -15.32 -4.85
N GLN A 311 6.41 -15.49 -6.16
CA GLN A 311 7.43 -16.19 -6.95
C GLN A 311 8.66 -15.30 -7.11
N THR A 312 9.83 -15.80 -6.77
CA THR A 312 11.11 -15.10 -6.99
C THR A 312 11.95 -15.87 -8.01
N GLU A 313 13.05 -15.27 -8.48
CA GLU A 313 14.01 -15.97 -9.35
C GLU A 313 14.68 -17.15 -8.65
N ALA A 314 14.78 -17.12 -7.32
CA ALA A 314 15.48 -18.12 -6.54
C ALA A 314 14.57 -19.12 -5.79
N GLY A 315 13.25 -18.93 -5.83
CA GLY A 315 12.26 -19.75 -5.15
C GLY A 315 11.02 -18.94 -4.80
N TYR A 316 10.74 -18.78 -3.51
CA TYR A 316 9.54 -18.09 -3.03
C TYR A 316 9.84 -17.06 -1.95
N PHE A 317 8.96 -16.08 -1.84
CA PHE A 317 8.88 -15.18 -0.69
C PHE A 317 7.49 -15.28 -0.07
N LEU A 318 7.40 -15.74 1.17
CA LEU A 318 6.14 -15.89 1.90
C LEU A 318 5.99 -14.73 2.89
N ILE A 319 4.95 -13.92 2.67
CA ILE A 319 4.46 -12.95 3.64
C ILE A 319 3.46 -13.69 4.52
N ALA A 320 3.66 -13.67 5.85
CA ALA A 320 2.72 -14.23 6.81
C ALA A 320 2.45 -13.25 7.94
N VAL A 321 1.17 -13.04 8.25
CA VAL A 321 0.71 -12.05 9.22
C VAL A 321 -0.24 -12.72 10.21
N ASN A 322 -0.01 -12.49 11.50
CA ASN A 322 -1.01 -12.67 12.55
C ASN A 322 -1.85 -11.38 12.64
N GLY A 323 -3.12 -11.43 12.26
CA GLY A 323 -4.04 -10.30 12.31
C GLY A 323 -4.73 -10.10 13.66
N PHE A 324 -4.51 -10.99 14.63
CA PHE A 324 -5.16 -10.96 15.94
C PHE A 324 -4.26 -10.32 17.01
N ASN A 325 -4.90 -9.85 18.08
CA ASN A 325 -4.25 -9.28 19.25
C ASN A 325 -3.76 -10.35 20.25
N GLU A 326 -3.72 -11.61 19.84
CA GLU A 326 -3.33 -12.78 20.63
C GLU A 326 -2.25 -13.54 19.88
N PRO A 327 -1.29 -14.17 20.59
CA PRO A 327 -0.25 -14.96 19.93
C PRO A 327 -0.83 -16.24 19.32
N VAL A 328 -0.19 -16.70 18.23
CA VAL A 328 -0.53 -17.97 17.58
C VAL A 328 0.74 -18.69 17.14
N THR A 329 0.72 -20.02 17.17
CA THR A 329 1.72 -20.85 16.48
C THR A 329 1.08 -21.42 15.23
N ALA A 330 1.71 -21.20 14.08
CA ALA A 330 1.17 -21.52 12.77
C ALA A 330 2.09 -22.46 11.99
N ARG A 331 1.46 -23.31 11.19
CA ARG A 331 2.10 -24.13 10.17
C ARG A 331 1.72 -23.61 8.79
N PHE A 332 2.71 -23.42 7.94
CA PHE A 332 2.57 -23.05 6.54
C PHE A 332 3.12 -24.19 5.69
N THR A 333 2.36 -24.61 4.67
CA THR A 333 2.84 -25.54 3.65
C THR A 333 2.87 -24.81 2.31
N VAL A 334 4.04 -24.69 1.70
CA VAL A 334 4.22 -24.07 0.38
C VAL A 334 4.45 -25.15 -0.69
N PRO A 335 4.17 -24.85 -1.99
CA PRO A 335 4.54 -25.73 -3.08
C PRO A 335 6.03 -26.09 -3.05
N VAL A 336 6.35 -27.35 -3.36
CA VAL A 336 7.74 -27.83 -3.44
C VAL A 336 8.09 -28.01 -4.92
N PRO A 337 9.04 -27.24 -5.46
CA PRO A 337 9.52 -27.39 -6.83
C PRO A 337 10.19 -28.76 -7.04
N GLU A 338 10.35 -29.19 -8.29
CA GLU A 338 11.01 -30.49 -8.61
C GLU A 338 12.45 -30.57 -8.08
N SER A 339 13.15 -29.42 -8.07
CA SER A 339 14.48 -29.26 -7.47
C SER A 339 14.46 -29.44 -5.94
N GLY A 340 13.31 -29.32 -5.31
CA GLY A 340 13.14 -29.26 -3.86
C GLY A 340 13.43 -27.87 -3.31
N LEU A 341 13.18 -27.69 -2.01
CA LEU A 341 13.54 -26.48 -1.27
C LEU A 341 14.76 -26.72 -0.39
N THR A 342 15.50 -25.66 -0.08
CA THR A 342 16.55 -25.72 0.92
C THR A 342 15.98 -26.07 2.30
N PRO A 343 16.73 -26.77 3.17
CA PRO A 343 16.24 -27.20 4.48
C PRO A 343 16.02 -26.05 5.47
N GLN A 344 16.38 -24.81 5.10
CA GLN A 344 16.19 -23.62 5.91
C GLN A 344 15.77 -22.46 5.03
N ALA A 345 14.90 -21.60 5.56
CA ALA A 345 14.49 -20.32 4.99
C ALA A 345 15.03 -19.18 5.86
N ALA A 346 15.28 -18.02 5.25
CA ALA A 346 15.64 -16.81 5.97
C ALA A 346 14.39 -16.06 6.41
N VAL A 347 14.31 -15.68 7.68
CA VAL A 347 13.26 -14.76 8.15
C VAL A 347 13.82 -13.35 8.05
N ARG A 348 13.42 -12.62 7.00
CA ARG A 348 13.97 -11.31 6.67
C ARG A 348 13.69 -10.33 7.80
N LEU A 349 14.69 -9.49 8.09
CA LEU A 349 14.67 -8.44 9.12
C LEU A 349 14.58 -8.93 10.59
N GLU A 350 14.52 -10.24 10.82
CA GLU A 350 14.45 -10.81 12.18
C GLU A 350 15.73 -11.49 12.65
N ASN A 351 16.77 -11.46 11.82
CA ASN A 351 18.06 -12.07 12.11
C ASN A 351 17.97 -13.53 12.59
N ARG A 352 17.13 -14.34 11.92
CA ARG A 352 17.05 -15.78 12.17
C ARG A 352 16.81 -16.61 10.91
N LEU A 353 17.12 -17.90 11.00
CA LEU A 353 16.73 -18.93 10.04
C LEU A 353 15.63 -19.78 10.65
N ILE A 354 14.80 -20.37 9.79
CA ILE A 354 13.77 -21.33 10.18
C ILE A 354 13.90 -22.61 9.36
N ASP A 355 13.64 -23.75 9.98
CA ASP A 355 13.71 -25.04 9.31
C ASP A 355 12.55 -25.20 8.32
N VAL A 356 12.86 -25.78 7.16
CA VAL A 356 11.89 -26.12 6.11
C VAL A 356 11.91 -27.64 5.92
N LYS A 357 10.79 -28.30 6.20
CA LYS A 357 10.67 -29.77 6.11
C LYS A 357 9.63 -30.13 5.06
N GLY A 358 10.08 -30.49 3.85
CA GLY A 358 9.17 -30.88 2.77
C GLY A 358 8.15 -29.77 2.40
N GLY A 359 8.61 -28.51 2.37
CA GLY A 359 7.75 -27.34 2.12
C GLY A 359 6.99 -26.84 3.35
N VAL A 360 7.18 -27.44 4.52
CA VAL A 360 6.52 -27.03 5.77
C VAL A 360 7.42 -26.12 6.60
N ILE A 361 6.85 -24.99 7.05
CA ILE A 361 7.40 -24.07 8.05
C ILE A 361 6.45 -24.05 9.24
N GLU A 362 6.98 -24.09 10.46
CA GLU A 362 6.21 -23.90 11.70
C GLU A 362 6.83 -22.78 12.52
N ASP A 363 6.07 -21.73 12.84
CA ASP A 363 6.58 -20.55 13.55
C ASP A 363 5.57 -19.96 14.54
N ALA A 364 6.08 -19.25 15.54
CA ALA A 364 5.28 -18.59 16.58
C ALA A 364 5.21 -17.08 16.31
N PHE A 365 4.00 -16.53 16.34
CA PHE A 365 3.72 -15.12 16.11
C PHE A 365 3.24 -14.48 17.41
N GLU A 366 3.84 -13.35 17.76
CA GLU A 366 3.27 -12.42 18.73
C GLU A 366 1.95 -11.82 18.20
N PRO A 367 1.13 -11.20 19.07
CA PRO A 367 0.02 -10.34 18.65
C PRO A 367 0.45 -9.39 17.53
N TYR A 368 -0.31 -9.36 16.43
CA TYR A 368 -0.02 -8.52 15.26
C TYR A 368 1.33 -8.80 14.57
N GLY A 369 1.96 -9.95 14.86
CA GLY A 369 3.25 -10.34 14.31
C GLY A 369 3.24 -10.49 12.79
N VAL A 370 4.35 -10.12 12.15
CA VAL A 370 4.57 -10.33 10.71
C VAL A 370 5.94 -10.97 10.52
N HIS A 371 5.95 -12.10 9.81
CA HIS A 371 7.15 -12.84 9.42
C HIS A 371 7.25 -12.92 7.90
N LEU A 372 8.47 -12.75 7.39
CA LEU A 372 8.76 -12.60 5.98
C LEU A 372 9.81 -13.63 5.56
N TYR A 373 9.37 -14.74 5.00
CA TYR A 373 10.25 -15.89 4.71
C TYR A 373 10.76 -15.85 3.28
N GLU A 374 12.07 -15.88 3.12
CA GLU A 374 12.72 -16.11 1.84
C GLU A 374 13.08 -17.60 1.74
N LEU A 375 12.36 -18.30 0.87
CA LEU A 375 12.52 -19.74 0.59
C LEU A 375 13.29 -19.92 -0.72
N PHE A 376 14.27 -20.81 -0.70
CA PHE A 376 15.12 -21.04 -1.86
C PHE A 376 14.91 -22.43 -2.43
N GLU A 377 14.85 -22.51 -3.75
CA GLU A 377 14.98 -23.77 -4.48
C GLU A 377 16.37 -24.38 -4.26
N ALA A 378 16.43 -25.72 -4.24
CA ALA A 378 17.71 -26.38 -4.09
C ALA A 378 18.59 -26.13 -5.32
N GLY A 379 19.77 -25.56 -5.10
CA GLY A 379 20.72 -25.26 -6.17
C GLY A 379 20.46 -23.95 -6.93
N SER A 380 19.40 -23.20 -6.61
CA SER A 380 19.12 -21.90 -7.26
C SER A 380 20.05 -20.78 -6.80
N ILE A 381 20.74 -20.96 -5.67
CA ILE A 381 21.73 -19.98 -5.20
C ILE A 381 23.02 -20.62 -4.73
N ASP A 382 24.14 -20.02 -5.13
CA ASP A 382 25.41 -20.22 -4.47
C ASP A 382 25.38 -19.53 -3.09
N ARG A 383 25.36 -20.37 -2.05
CA ARG A 383 25.33 -19.90 -0.65
C ARG A 383 26.58 -19.11 -0.26
N GLU A 384 27.67 -19.16 -1.02
CA GLU A 384 28.87 -18.33 -0.81
C GLU A 384 28.73 -16.92 -1.39
N THR A 385 27.77 -16.66 -2.28
CA THR A 385 27.60 -15.36 -2.95
C THR A 385 26.43 -14.54 -2.42
N ILE A 386 25.52 -15.14 -1.65
CA ILE A 386 24.50 -14.37 -0.91
C ILE A 386 25.23 -13.58 0.17
N ASP A 387 25.00 -12.26 0.21
CA ASP A 387 25.43 -11.43 1.34
C ASP A 387 24.54 -11.74 2.55
N TRP A 388 24.77 -12.92 3.11
CA TRP A 388 24.23 -13.33 4.37
C TRP A 388 24.68 -12.31 5.43
N PRO A 389 23.76 -11.85 6.31
CA PRO A 389 24.16 -11.19 7.55
C PRO A 389 25.34 -11.97 8.15
N ARG A 390 26.40 -11.27 8.61
CA ARG A 390 27.71 -11.87 8.94
C ARG A 390 27.66 -13.15 9.81
N TRP A 391 26.61 -13.32 10.60
CA TRP A 391 26.38 -14.45 11.50
C TRP A 391 25.68 -15.67 10.85
N GLN A 392 25.13 -15.54 9.64
CA GLN A 392 24.61 -16.64 8.81
C GLN A 392 25.64 -17.21 7.82
N ARG A 393 26.79 -16.54 7.65
CA ARG A 393 27.91 -17.09 6.90
C ARG A 393 28.43 -18.32 7.65
N ARG A 394 28.39 -19.51 7.04
CA ARG A 394 29.07 -20.67 7.61
C ARG A 394 30.54 -20.31 7.82
N PRO A 395 31.17 -20.69 8.96
CA PRO A 395 32.61 -20.59 9.07
C PRO A 395 33.21 -21.35 7.89
N ARG A 396 34.02 -20.69 7.06
CA ARG A 396 34.84 -21.39 6.06
C ARG A 396 35.67 -22.41 6.83
N ARG A 397 35.47 -23.69 6.52
CA ARG A 397 36.20 -24.80 7.12
C ARG A 397 37.67 -24.76 6.72
#